data_AF-A0A2N2K7L7-F1
#
_entry.id   AF-A0A2N2K7L7-F1
#
_cell.length_a   1.000
_cell.length_b   1.000
_cell.length_c   1.000
_cell.angle_alpha   90.00
_cell.angle_beta   90.00
_cell.angle_gamma   90.00
#
_symmetry.space_group_name_H-M   'P 1'
#
loop_
_entity.id
_entity.type
_entity.pdbx_description
1 polymer ?
#
loop_
_entity_poly.entity_id
_entity_poly.type
_entity_poly.pdbx_seq_one_letter_code
_entity_poly.pdbx_strand_id
1 'polypeptide(L)'
;MASTTTKEKVLGCLQTIKNNYALTQAGILLLAAENAPDTFEECYAHISGHPEAQQFAYIKYIFNDYELLKHSSNELRKSVLRNCLKETFEMLKVELVTDEEKEILLQAPWYRFLRMVRNSLSHDFKFRFRDYDKPKLPVSWSNLTITIEMDNEFLPMAGFLTRAKVQQLLEEVFEYIRTNIR
;
A
#
# COMPACT_ATOMS: atom_id res chain seq x y z
N MET A 1 12.22 -30.89 5.26
CA MET A 1 12.08 -29.52 4.70
C MET A 1 12.86 -28.60 5.61
N ALA A 2 13.78 -27.79 5.10
CA ALA A 2 14.49 -26.83 5.93
C ALA A 2 13.50 -25.80 6.50
N SER A 3 13.62 -25.46 7.79
CA SER A 3 12.83 -24.40 8.40
C SER A 3 13.20 -23.07 7.73
N THR A 4 12.25 -22.41 7.08
CA THR A 4 12.42 -21.06 6.53
C THR A 4 12.85 -20.12 7.65
N THR A 5 13.90 -19.33 7.42
CA THR A 5 14.37 -18.31 8.38
C THR A 5 13.34 -17.18 8.51
N THR A 6 13.32 -16.46 9.64
CA THR A 6 12.44 -15.28 9.81
C THR A 6 12.65 -14.28 8.69
N LYS A 7 13.92 -14.02 8.33
CA LYS A 7 14.28 -13.17 7.20
C LYS A 7 13.64 -13.58 5.88
N GLU A 8 13.79 -14.85 5.48
CA GLU A 8 13.21 -15.36 4.24
C GLU A 8 11.68 -15.26 4.24
N LYS A 9 11.05 -15.55 5.38
CA LYS A 9 9.61 -15.41 5.55
C LYS A 9 9.17 -13.96 5.35
N VAL A 10 9.80 -13.01 6.04
CA VAL A 10 9.48 -11.57 5.93
C VAL A 10 9.68 -11.06 4.51
N LEU A 11 10.80 -11.41 3.86
CA LEU A 11 11.07 -11.01 2.48
C LEU A 11 10.05 -11.62 1.50
N GLY A 12 9.63 -12.86 1.72
CA GLY A 12 8.55 -13.49 0.96
C GLY A 12 7.21 -12.75 1.12
N CYS A 13 6.85 -12.38 2.34
CA CYS A 13 5.65 -11.59 2.61
C CYS A 13 5.70 -10.20 1.97
N LEU A 14 6.83 -9.49 2.08
CA LEU A 14 7.04 -8.22 1.40
C LEU A 14 6.91 -8.37 -0.13
N GLN A 15 7.46 -9.45 -0.71
CA GLN A 15 7.36 -9.74 -2.15
C GLN A 15 5.92 -9.96 -2.59
N THR A 16 5.13 -10.67 -1.79
CA THR A 16 3.69 -10.82 -2.04
C THR A 16 2.97 -9.47 -2.05
N ILE A 17 3.25 -8.59 -1.08
CA ILE A 17 2.64 -7.25 -1.02
C ILE A 17 3.03 -6.42 -2.26
N LYS A 18 4.30 -6.45 -2.66
CA LYS A 18 4.80 -5.77 -3.87
C LYS A 18 4.15 -6.33 -5.14
N ASN A 19 4.01 -7.65 -5.24
CA ASN A 19 3.36 -8.31 -6.37
C ASN A 19 1.87 -7.93 -6.45
N ASN A 20 1.14 -7.92 -5.34
CA ASN A 20 -0.26 -7.52 -5.30
C ASN A 20 -0.46 -6.07 -5.76
N TYR A 21 0.44 -5.17 -5.33
CA TYR A 21 0.45 -3.80 -5.82
C TYR A 21 0.68 -3.76 -7.34
N ALA A 22 1.70 -4.44 -7.84
CA ALA A 22 2.06 -4.46 -9.26
C ALA A 22 0.95 -5.06 -10.14
N LEU A 23 0.37 -6.20 -9.74
CA LEU A 23 -0.75 -6.85 -10.41
C LEU A 23 -1.97 -5.94 -10.48
N THR A 24 -2.28 -5.23 -9.40
CA THR A 24 -3.39 -4.26 -9.41
C THR A 24 -3.09 -3.08 -10.34
N GLN A 25 -1.86 -2.56 -10.36
CA GLN A 25 -1.48 -1.50 -11.32
C GLN A 25 -1.59 -2.00 -12.76
N ALA A 26 -1.15 -3.22 -13.06
CA ALA A 26 -1.29 -3.82 -14.38
C ALA A 26 -2.76 -3.97 -14.77
N GLY A 27 -3.61 -4.46 -13.87
CA GLY A 27 -5.06 -4.52 -14.08
C GLY A 27 -5.66 -3.14 -14.38
N ILE A 28 -5.27 -2.11 -13.64
CA ILE A 28 -5.72 -0.73 -13.89
C ILE A 28 -5.26 -0.23 -15.29
N LEU A 29 -4.08 -0.62 -15.77
CA LEU A 29 -3.65 -0.28 -17.13
C LEU A 29 -4.55 -0.92 -18.18
N LEU A 30 -4.95 -2.17 -17.97
CA LEU A 30 -5.90 -2.87 -18.85
C LEU A 30 -7.29 -2.21 -18.82
N LEU A 31 -7.75 -1.77 -17.64
CA LEU A 31 -9.00 -1.02 -17.50
C LEU A 31 -8.99 0.35 -18.21
N ALA A 32 -7.80 0.90 -18.49
CA ALA A 32 -7.66 2.17 -19.19
C ALA A 32 -7.59 2.02 -20.72
N ALA A 33 -7.62 0.79 -21.25
CA ALA A 33 -7.62 0.54 -22.68
C ALA A 33 -8.95 0.98 -23.31
N GLU A 34 -8.90 1.47 -24.55
CA GLU A 34 -10.10 1.93 -25.28
C GLU A 34 -11.13 0.80 -25.46
N ASN A 35 -10.66 -0.43 -25.66
CA ASN A 35 -11.48 -1.63 -25.80
C ASN A 35 -11.78 -2.34 -24.47
N ALA A 36 -11.53 -1.70 -23.32
CA ALA A 36 -11.83 -2.29 -22.02
C ALA A 36 -13.30 -2.73 -21.85
N PRO A 37 -14.31 -2.00 -22.36
CA PRO A 37 -15.71 -2.43 -22.25
C PRO A 37 -15.98 -3.74 -23.00
N ASP A 38 -15.53 -3.84 -24.25
CA ASP A 38 -15.70 -5.06 -25.06
C ASP A 38 -14.95 -6.25 -24.46
N THR A 39 -13.73 -6.01 -23.98
CA THR A 39 -12.90 -7.03 -23.31
C THR A 39 -13.57 -7.55 -22.04
N PHE A 40 -14.19 -6.66 -21.26
CA PHE A 40 -14.94 -7.04 -20.06
C PHE A 40 -16.13 -7.93 -20.41
N GLU A 41 -16.92 -7.57 -21.42
CA GLU A 41 -18.07 -8.38 -21.86
C GLU A 41 -17.66 -9.79 -22.31
N GLU A 42 -16.61 -9.90 -23.12
CA GLU A 42 -16.08 -11.19 -23.57
C GLU A 42 -15.63 -12.05 -22.38
N CYS A 43 -14.81 -11.48 -21.49
CA CYS A 43 -14.33 -12.17 -20.30
C CYS A 43 -15.48 -12.56 -19.35
N TYR A 44 -16.44 -11.67 -19.14
CA TYR A 44 -17.61 -11.92 -18.29
C TYR A 44 -18.48 -13.04 -18.85
N ALA A 45 -18.70 -13.08 -20.16
CA ALA A 45 -19.46 -14.15 -20.81
C ALA A 45 -18.83 -15.53 -20.53
N HIS A 46 -17.50 -15.63 -20.59
CA HIS A 46 -16.76 -16.87 -20.31
C HIS A 46 -16.85 -17.35 -18.85
N ILE A 47 -17.00 -16.44 -17.89
CA ILE A 47 -17.05 -16.77 -16.46
C ILE A 47 -18.45 -16.65 -15.86
N SER A 48 -19.45 -16.29 -16.65
CA SER A 48 -20.82 -15.98 -16.19
C SER A 48 -21.51 -17.13 -15.44
N GLY A 49 -21.10 -18.38 -15.67
CA GLY A 49 -21.56 -19.56 -14.93
C GLY A 49 -20.90 -19.75 -13.56
N HIS A 50 -19.84 -19.01 -13.24
CA HIS A 50 -19.17 -19.09 -11.94
C HIS A 50 -19.99 -18.36 -10.86
N PRO A 51 -20.19 -18.95 -9.67
CA PRO A 51 -21.00 -18.32 -8.60
C PRO A 51 -20.54 -16.92 -8.20
N GLU A 52 -19.23 -16.66 -8.25
CA GLU A 52 -18.66 -15.35 -7.92
C GLU A 52 -18.92 -14.30 -9.00
N ALA A 53 -19.05 -14.69 -10.28
CA ALA A 53 -19.26 -13.76 -11.38
C ALA A 53 -20.57 -12.95 -11.21
N GLN A 54 -21.61 -13.62 -10.73
CA GLN A 54 -22.91 -12.98 -10.50
C GLN A 54 -22.84 -11.89 -9.43
N GLN A 55 -21.93 -11.99 -8.46
CA GLN A 55 -21.82 -11.03 -7.35
C GLN A 55 -21.30 -9.66 -7.80
N PHE A 56 -20.55 -9.61 -8.90
CA PHE A 56 -20.00 -8.36 -9.44
C PHE A 56 -20.57 -7.98 -10.80
N ALA A 57 -21.59 -8.67 -11.31
CA ALA A 57 -22.26 -8.33 -12.57
C ALA A 57 -22.68 -6.84 -12.67
N TYR A 58 -23.02 -6.25 -11.51
CA TYR A 58 -23.42 -4.85 -11.42
C TYR A 58 -22.31 -3.89 -11.89
N ILE A 59 -21.02 -4.25 -11.86
CA ILE A 59 -19.95 -3.32 -12.28
C ILE A 59 -19.98 -3.02 -13.78
N LYS A 60 -20.77 -3.75 -14.58
CA LYS A 60 -20.92 -3.51 -16.02
C LYS A 60 -21.28 -2.05 -16.36
N TYR A 61 -22.07 -1.37 -15.52
CA TYR A 61 -22.37 0.05 -15.79
C TYR A 61 -21.13 0.95 -15.69
N ILE A 62 -20.13 0.58 -14.88
CA ILE A 62 -18.85 1.29 -14.77
C ILE A 62 -18.10 1.23 -16.10
N PHE A 63 -18.08 0.06 -16.76
CA PHE A 63 -17.39 -0.13 -18.04
C PHE A 63 -18.08 0.61 -19.20
N ASN A 64 -19.39 0.83 -19.12
CA ASN A 64 -20.14 1.53 -20.18
C ASN A 64 -20.05 3.07 -20.09
N ASP A 65 -19.41 3.61 -19.06
CA ASP A 65 -19.20 5.05 -18.87
C ASP A 65 -17.70 5.33 -18.66
N TYR A 66 -17.09 5.98 -19.65
CA TYR A 66 -15.65 6.27 -19.65
C TYR A 66 -15.21 7.11 -18.45
N GLU A 67 -15.96 8.17 -18.08
CA GLU A 67 -15.57 9.04 -16.97
C GLU A 67 -15.73 8.32 -15.64
N LEU A 68 -16.76 7.48 -15.51
CA LEU A 68 -16.94 6.65 -14.33
C LEU A 68 -15.85 5.56 -14.21
N LEU A 69 -15.47 4.89 -15.29
CA LEU A 69 -14.38 3.92 -15.32
C LEU A 69 -13.05 4.56 -14.93
N LYS A 70 -12.76 5.74 -15.48
CA LYS A 70 -11.57 6.55 -15.17
C LYS A 70 -11.55 6.98 -13.71
N HIS A 71 -12.68 7.46 -13.17
CA HIS A 71 -12.80 7.81 -11.76
C HIS A 71 -12.57 6.59 -10.86
N SER A 72 -13.27 5.48 -11.14
CA SER A 72 -13.17 4.24 -10.36
C SER A 72 -11.76 3.66 -10.38
N SER A 73 -11.09 3.68 -11.54
CA SER A 73 -9.70 3.25 -11.69
C SER A 73 -8.73 4.14 -10.91
N ASN A 74 -8.99 5.44 -10.83
CA ASN A 74 -8.21 6.36 -9.99
C ASN A 74 -8.38 6.08 -8.49
N GLU A 75 -9.60 5.80 -8.05
CA GLU A 75 -9.86 5.43 -6.65
C GLU A 75 -9.28 4.06 -6.29
N LEU A 76 -9.37 3.07 -7.19
CA LEU A 76 -8.71 1.77 -7.03
C LEU A 76 -7.20 1.94 -6.89
N ARG A 77 -6.59 2.79 -7.72
CA ARG A 77 -5.15 3.11 -7.64
C ARG A 77 -4.76 3.70 -6.30
N LYS A 78 -5.54 4.66 -5.78
CA LYS A 78 -5.31 5.23 -4.46
C LYS A 78 -5.48 4.16 -3.38
N SER A 79 -6.53 3.33 -3.47
CA SER A 79 -6.81 2.27 -2.51
C SER A 79 -5.67 1.27 -2.36
N VAL A 80 -5.17 0.73 -3.48
CA VAL A 80 -4.07 -0.25 -3.43
C VAL A 80 -2.77 0.36 -2.92
N LEU A 81 -2.48 1.62 -3.25
CA LEU A 81 -1.30 2.32 -2.73
C LEU A 81 -1.38 2.43 -1.20
N ARG A 82 -2.55 2.79 -0.66
CA ARG A 82 -2.76 2.90 0.79
C ARG A 82 -2.65 1.54 1.48
N ASN A 83 -3.27 0.50 0.92
CA ASN A 83 -3.21 -0.85 1.47
C ASN A 83 -1.78 -1.40 1.48
N CYS A 84 -1.01 -1.16 0.42
CA CYS A 84 0.37 -1.60 0.33
C CYS A 84 1.22 -1.07 1.51
N LEU A 85 1.11 0.22 1.84
CA LEU A 85 1.83 0.80 2.98
C LEU A 85 1.34 0.25 4.33
N LYS A 86 0.02 0.06 4.49
CA LYS A 86 -0.57 -0.49 5.70
C LYS A 86 -0.13 -1.93 5.95
N GLU A 87 -0.27 -2.78 4.94
CA GLU A 87 0.09 -4.20 5.00
C GLU A 87 1.58 -4.36 5.23
N THR A 88 2.42 -3.57 4.55
CA THR A 88 3.88 -3.60 4.75
C THR A 88 4.22 -3.37 6.22
N PHE A 89 3.69 -2.32 6.84
CA PHE A 89 4.02 -1.99 8.21
C PHE A 89 3.46 -2.99 9.22
N GLU A 90 2.22 -3.47 9.04
CA GLU A 90 1.63 -4.44 9.96
C GLU A 90 2.28 -5.82 9.84
N MET A 91 2.63 -6.25 8.62
CA MET A 91 3.37 -7.50 8.42
C MET A 91 4.71 -7.46 9.12
N LEU A 92 5.49 -6.37 8.99
CA LEU A 92 6.76 -6.22 9.71
C LEU A 92 6.56 -6.34 11.23
N LYS A 93 5.51 -5.74 11.79
CA LYS A 93 5.21 -5.83 13.21
C LYS A 93 4.80 -7.24 13.67
N VAL A 94 4.12 -7.99 12.81
CA VAL A 94 3.64 -9.35 13.12
C VAL A 94 4.78 -10.36 13.03
N GLU A 95 5.69 -10.17 12.08
CA GLU A 95 6.74 -11.14 11.79
C GLU A 95 8.06 -10.87 12.53
N LEU A 96 8.35 -9.61 12.88
CA LEU A 96 9.57 -9.21 13.60
C LEU A 96 9.24 -8.90 15.07
N VAL A 97 9.19 -9.97 15.88
CA VAL A 97 8.59 -9.96 17.22
C VAL A 97 9.60 -9.98 18.37
N THR A 98 10.85 -10.32 18.10
CA THR A 98 11.90 -10.28 19.14
C THR A 98 12.30 -8.84 19.45
N ASP A 99 12.88 -8.61 20.61
CA ASP A 99 13.30 -7.26 21.00
C ASP A 99 14.48 -6.75 20.16
N GLU A 100 15.36 -7.65 19.71
CA GLU A 100 16.44 -7.34 18.77
C GLU A 100 15.88 -6.89 17.41
N GLU A 101 14.93 -7.62 16.84
CA GLU A 101 14.32 -7.26 15.55
C GLU A 101 13.51 -5.96 15.64
N LYS A 102 12.79 -5.74 16.74
CA LYS A 102 12.08 -4.48 16.99
C LYS A 102 13.04 -3.30 17.06
N GLU A 103 14.17 -3.46 17.75
CA GLU A 103 15.18 -2.41 17.85
C GLU A 103 15.79 -2.11 16.46
N ILE A 104 16.07 -3.16 15.68
CA ILE A 104 16.51 -3.00 14.28
C ILE A 104 15.48 -2.20 13.48
N LEU A 105 14.18 -2.50 13.60
CA LEU A 105 13.13 -1.72 12.92
C LEU A 105 13.08 -0.26 13.38
N LEU A 106 13.18 -0.01 14.69
CA LEU A 106 13.11 1.33 15.27
C LEU A 106 14.25 2.25 14.80
N GLN A 107 15.38 1.65 14.42
CA GLN A 107 16.55 2.34 13.86
C GLN A 107 16.42 2.63 12.36
N ALA A 108 15.45 2.03 11.66
CA ALA A 108 15.30 2.24 10.22
C ALA A 108 14.91 3.70 9.93
N PRO A 109 15.58 4.39 8.98
CA PRO A 109 15.33 5.81 8.69
C PRO A 109 13.88 6.13 8.32
N TRP A 110 13.20 5.17 7.68
CA TRP A 110 11.82 5.29 7.24
C TRP A 110 10.79 4.88 8.30
N TYR A 111 11.17 4.20 9.39
CA TYR A 111 10.23 3.53 10.28
C TYR A 111 9.23 4.49 10.92
N ARG A 112 9.74 5.57 11.53
CA ARG A 112 8.89 6.55 12.22
C ARG A 112 7.94 7.25 11.25
N PHE A 113 8.45 7.57 10.05
CA PHE A 113 7.68 8.19 8.98
C PHE A 113 6.56 7.26 8.52
N LEU A 114 6.90 6.03 8.15
CA LEU A 114 5.94 5.02 7.68
C LEU A 114 4.89 4.72 8.75
N ARG A 115 5.27 4.64 10.04
CA ARG A 115 4.31 4.44 11.14
C ARG A 115 3.28 5.57 11.20
N MET A 116 3.71 6.82 11.12
CA MET A 116 2.81 7.98 11.17
C MET A 116 1.90 8.05 9.95
N VAL A 117 2.46 7.84 8.76
CA VAL A 117 1.68 7.74 7.51
C VAL A 117 0.66 6.61 7.59
N ARG A 118 1.09 5.41 7.97
CA ARG A 118 0.20 4.25 8.11
C ARG A 118 -0.95 4.54 9.05
N ASN A 119 -0.69 5.15 10.21
CA ASN A 119 -1.75 5.49 11.17
C ASN A 119 -2.81 6.39 10.55
N SER A 120 -2.40 7.40 9.78
CA SER A 120 -3.34 8.24 9.03
C SER A 120 -4.15 7.43 8.00
N LEU A 121 -3.49 6.57 7.23
CA LEU A 121 -4.11 5.73 6.20
C LEU A 121 -5.06 4.66 6.74
N SER A 122 -4.91 4.25 8.00
CA SER A 122 -5.78 3.26 8.65
C SER A 122 -7.11 3.82 9.16
N HIS A 123 -7.27 5.15 9.19
CA HIS A 123 -8.45 5.81 9.75
C HIS A 123 -9.11 6.74 8.72
N ASP A 124 -9.22 8.03 9.05
CA ASP A 124 -9.94 9.07 8.32
C ASP A 124 -9.01 9.92 7.44
N PHE A 125 -7.82 9.43 7.12
CA PHE A 125 -6.77 10.13 6.38
C PHE A 125 -6.25 11.40 7.05
N LYS A 126 -6.49 11.58 8.35
CA LYS A 126 -5.91 12.68 9.12
C LYS A 126 -4.69 12.22 9.88
N PHE A 127 -3.72 13.10 10.06
CA PHE A 127 -2.71 12.90 11.10
C PHE A 127 -3.35 13.13 12.45
N ARG A 128 -3.02 12.27 13.42
CA ARG A 128 -3.45 12.41 14.81
C ARG A 128 -2.28 12.03 15.70
N PHE A 129 -1.54 13.03 16.16
CA PHE A 129 -0.31 12.80 16.92
C PHE A 129 -0.63 12.60 18.39
N ARG A 130 -0.32 11.41 18.91
CA ARG A 130 -0.45 11.11 20.35
C ARG A 130 0.67 11.82 21.13
N ASP A 131 0.53 11.90 22.45
CA ASP A 131 1.59 12.48 23.31
C ASP A 131 2.92 11.74 23.18
N TYR A 132 2.90 10.45 22.84
CA TYR A 132 4.09 9.70 22.47
C TYR A 132 4.75 10.16 21.16
N ASP A 133 3.97 10.67 20.21
CA ASP A 133 4.43 11.06 18.86
C ASP A 133 5.02 12.47 18.85
N LYS A 134 4.39 13.41 19.55
CA LYS A 134 4.76 14.83 19.61
C LYS A 134 6.25 15.09 19.86
N PRO A 135 6.92 14.47 20.87
CA PRO A 135 8.35 14.71 21.11
C PRO A 135 9.28 14.10 20.07
N LYS A 136 8.76 13.33 19.10
CA LYS A 136 9.54 12.70 18.02
C LYS A 136 9.44 13.48 16.70
N LEU A 137 8.63 14.54 16.64
CA LEU A 137 8.50 15.42 15.49
C LEU A 137 9.59 16.51 15.53
N PRO A 138 10.06 17.00 14.37
CA PRO A 138 9.67 16.59 13.02
C PRO A 138 10.27 15.23 12.62
N VAL A 139 9.54 14.48 11.79
CA VAL A 139 10.05 13.23 11.20
C VAL A 139 10.22 13.43 9.70
N SER A 140 11.44 13.22 9.20
CA SER A 140 11.76 13.38 7.78
C SER A 140 12.15 12.07 7.13
N TRP A 141 11.70 11.86 5.89
CA TRP A 141 12.11 10.77 5.02
C TRP A 141 12.03 11.23 3.55
N SER A 142 13.10 11.02 2.78
CA SER A 142 13.15 11.32 1.34
C SER A 142 12.64 12.74 0.97
N ASN A 143 13.12 13.76 1.70
CA ASN A 143 12.73 15.18 1.60
C ASN A 143 11.24 15.47 1.92
N LEU A 144 10.51 14.50 2.48
CA LEU A 144 9.19 14.70 3.04
C LEU A 144 9.32 14.85 4.55
N THR A 145 8.69 15.86 5.12
CA THR A 145 8.73 16.11 6.56
C THR A 145 7.32 16.13 7.11
N ILE A 146 7.09 15.34 8.17
CA ILE A 146 5.90 15.40 9.01
C ILE A 146 6.24 16.32 10.18
N THR A 147 5.47 17.39 10.35
CA THR A 147 5.65 18.38 11.41
C THR A 147 4.45 18.40 12.35
N ILE A 148 4.56 19.07 13.49
CA ILE A 148 3.48 19.15 14.49
C ILE A 148 2.27 19.94 14.00
N GLU A 149 2.48 20.88 13.08
CA GLU A 149 1.44 21.71 12.47
C GLU A 149 0.49 20.89 11.60
N MET A 150 0.85 19.65 11.26
CA MET A 150 -0.02 18.74 10.52
C MET A 150 -1.01 17.99 11.43
N ASP A 151 -1.06 18.25 12.74
CA ASP A 151 -1.98 17.56 13.63
C ASP A 151 -3.45 17.86 13.28
N ASN A 152 -4.27 16.81 13.19
CA ASN A 152 -5.66 16.84 12.68
C ASN A 152 -5.84 17.28 11.22
N GLU A 153 -4.74 17.52 10.49
CA GLU A 153 -4.77 17.82 9.07
C GLU A 153 -4.84 16.55 8.22
N PHE A 154 -5.46 16.67 7.05
CA PHE A 154 -5.48 15.59 6.07
C PHE A 154 -4.07 15.32 5.54
N LEU A 155 -3.73 14.04 5.41
CA LEU A 155 -2.53 13.57 4.74
C LEU A 155 -2.52 14.12 3.30
N PRO A 156 -1.50 14.93 2.92
CA PRO A 156 -1.48 15.57 1.61
C PRO A 156 -1.12 14.59 0.49
N MET A 157 -2.06 13.71 0.13
CA MET A 157 -1.85 12.63 -0.84
C MET A 157 -1.27 13.13 -2.18
N ALA A 158 -1.79 14.24 -2.71
CA ALA A 158 -1.33 14.87 -3.94
C ALA A 158 -0.06 15.70 -3.67
N GLY A 159 1.08 15.02 -3.56
CA GLY A 159 2.40 15.66 -3.40
C GLY A 159 3.29 15.01 -2.35
N PHE A 160 2.68 14.36 -1.35
CA PHE A 160 3.41 13.70 -0.27
C PHE A 160 3.65 12.21 -0.57
N LEU A 161 2.59 11.43 -0.80
CA LEU A 161 2.68 9.99 -1.11
C LEU A 161 2.38 9.70 -2.57
N THR A 162 3.22 10.25 -3.45
CA THR A 162 3.16 9.90 -4.87
C THR A 162 3.48 8.42 -5.07
N ARG A 163 3.09 7.85 -6.21
CA ARG A 163 3.44 6.46 -6.59
C ARG A 163 4.94 6.20 -6.50
N ALA A 164 5.74 7.13 -7.03
CA ALA A 164 7.19 7.03 -6.99
C ALA A 164 7.72 7.00 -5.54
N LYS A 165 7.17 7.84 -4.65
CA LYS A 165 7.54 7.82 -3.22
C LYS A 165 7.14 6.52 -2.54
N VAL A 166 5.95 5.98 -2.82
CA VAL A 166 5.57 4.68 -2.25
C VAL A 166 6.48 3.56 -2.74
N GLN A 167 6.80 3.51 -4.03
CA GLN A 167 7.71 2.51 -4.56
C GLN A 167 9.11 2.64 -3.94
N GLN A 168 9.64 3.86 -3.85
CA GLN A 168 10.91 4.13 -3.17
C GLN A 168 10.90 3.62 -1.73
N LEU A 169 9.84 3.93 -0.97
CA LEU A 169 9.70 3.50 0.42
C LEU A 169 9.68 1.97 0.55
N LEU A 170 8.95 1.28 -0.32
CA LEU A 170 8.91 -0.18 -0.32
C LEU A 170 10.29 -0.76 -0.63
N GLU A 171 11.00 -0.24 -1.63
CA GLU A 171 12.35 -0.70 -1.98
C GLU A 171 13.34 -0.49 -0.82
N GLU A 172 13.27 0.65 -0.14
CA GLU A 172 14.08 0.92 1.06
C GLU A 172 13.74 -0.03 2.22
N VAL A 173 12.45 -0.34 2.44
CA VAL A 173 12.03 -1.35 3.45
C VAL A 173 12.63 -2.70 3.10
N PHE A 174 12.50 -3.16 1.86
CA PHE A 174 13.03 -4.44 1.41
C PHE A 174 14.53 -4.55 1.62
N GLU A 175 15.28 -3.55 1.18
CA GLU A 175 16.73 -3.56 1.32
C GLU A 175 17.13 -3.53 2.80
N TYR A 176 16.47 -2.70 3.61
CA TYR A 176 16.75 -2.63 5.03
C TYR A 176 16.56 -3.98 5.73
N ILE A 177 15.46 -4.69 5.45
CA ILE A 177 15.23 -6.04 6.01
C ILE A 177 16.28 -7.04 5.49
N ARG A 178 16.59 -6.99 4.19
CA ARG A 178 17.60 -7.86 3.58
C ARG A 178 18.98 -7.70 4.22
N THR A 179 19.38 -6.48 4.57
CA THR A 179 20.70 -6.22 5.15
C THR A 179 20.74 -6.49 6.65
N ASN A 180 19.69 -6.12 7.39
CA ASN A 180 19.77 -6.01 8.86
C ASN A 180 19.12 -7.17 9.62
N ILE A 181 18.18 -7.92 9.03
CA ILE A 181 17.58 -9.10 9.67
C ILE A 181 18.43 -10.33 9.34
N ARG A 182 18.67 -11.15 10.38
CA ARG A 182 19.46 -12.39 10.31
C ARG A 182 18.56 -13.60 10.05
#